data_AF-A0A654DW94-F1
#
_entry.id   AF-A0A654DW94-F1
#
_cell.length_a   1.000
_cell.length_b   1.000
_cell.length_c   1.000
_cell.angle_alpha   90.00
_cell.angle_beta   90.00
_cell.angle_gamma   90.00
#
_symmetry.space_group_name_H-M   'P 1'
#
loop_
_entity.id
_entity.type
_entity.pdbx_description
1 polymer ?
#
loop_
_entity_poly.entity_id
_entity_poly.type
_entity_poly.pdbx_seq_one_letter_code
_entity_poly.pdbx_strand_id
1 'polypeptide(L)'
;MKNHLDHIDKTSLPFEVPEGYFDQLPNRISEKVSQAPTATHAAFRWALLPAFVVTALVCLVILNTANKPDRSADLLASLTNEEIFFYLENTEISEYEIAALSAEPEALLRGVDIIDQMDLDEDDFNQLMEHYDSNDISQDI
;
A
#
# COMPACT_ATOMS: atom_id res chain seq x y z
N MET A 1 32.56 -12.75 42.91
CA MET A 1 32.74 -13.27 41.53
C MET A 1 34.23 -13.32 41.26
N LYS A 2 34.77 -14.50 40.91
CA LYS A 2 36.21 -14.68 40.63
C LYS A 2 36.46 -14.37 39.16
N ASN A 3 37.31 -13.39 38.86
CA ASN A 3 37.74 -13.07 37.50
C ASN A 3 38.66 -14.19 36.99
N HIS A 4 38.44 -14.66 35.76
CA HIS A 4 39.12 -15.80 35.15
C HIS A 4 40.11 -15.36 34.05
N LEU A 5 40.82 -14.25 34.27
CA LEU A 5 41.76 -13.69 33.29
C LEU A 5 43.22 -13.73 33.75
N ASP A 6 43.51 -14.34 34.90
CA ASP A 6 44.87 -14.39 35.47
C ASP A 6 45.75 -15.53 34.88
N HIS A 7 45.22 -16.36 33.98
CA HIS A 7 45.94 -17.50 33.39
C HIS A 7 46.29 -17.35 31.91
N ILE A 8 46.06 -16.18 31.33
CA ILE A 8 46.60 -15.87 29.99
C ILE A 8 48.03 -15.40 30.16
N ASP A 9 48.97 -16.36 30.05
CA ASP A 9 50.36 -16.08 29.78
C ASP A 9 50.42 -15.15 28.55
N LYS A 10 50.85 -13.91 28.74
CA LYS A 10 51.06 -12.91 27.67
C LYS A 10 52.08 -13.34 26.60
N THR A 11 52.62 -14.55 26.70
CA THR A 11 53.91 -14.96 26.12
C THR A 11 53.76 -16.01 25.01
N SER A 12 52.56 -16.48 24.68
CA SER A 12 52.34 -17.31 23.49
C SER A 12 51.27 -16.73 22.58
N LEU A 13 51.60 -15.63 21.91
CA LEU A 13 50.86 -15.22 20.72
C LEU A 13 51.11 -16.31 19.66
N PRO A 14 50.09 -17.08 19.22
CA PRO A 14 50.27 -18.10 18.18
C PRO A 14 50.59 -17.51 16.79
N PHE A 15 50.62 -16.18 16.70
CA PHE A 15 50.91 -15.43 15.49
C PHE A 15 52.05 -14.46 15.77
N GLU A 16 53.22 -14.76 15.21
CA GLU A 16 54.34 -13.84 15.16
C GLU A 16 54.26 -13.04 13.86
N VAL A 17 54.25 -11.71 13.99
CA VAL A 17 54.27 -10.82 12.82
C VAL A 17 55.71 -10.62 12.37
N PRO A 18 56.00 -10.66 11.06
CA PRO A 18 57.32 -10.33 10.55
C PRO A 18 57.74 -8.92 10.95
N GLU A 19 59.04 -8.74 11.21
CA GLU A 19 59.62 -7.42 11.46
C GLU A 19 59.30 -6.46 10.29
N GLY A 20 58.84 -5.25 10.61
CA GLY A 20 58.45 -4.26 9.61
C GLY A 20 57.12 -4.50 8.88
N TYR A 21 56.31 -5.49 9.29
CA TYR A 21 54.99 -5.74 8.68
C TYR A 21 54.10 -4.49 8.71
N PHE A 22 54.02 -3.84 9.87
CA PHE A 22 53.21 -2.64 10.05
C PHE A 22 53.81 -1.39 9.40
N ASP A 23 55.13 -1.37 9.15
CA ASP A 23 55.78 -0.26 8.43
C ASP A 23 55.48 -0.31 6.92
N GLN A 24 55.34 -1.52 6.37
CA GLN A 24 55.04 -1.72 4.95
C GLN A 24 53.54 -1.72 4.64
N LEU A 25 52.70 -1.93 5.66
CA LEU A 25 51.24 -2.01 5.51
C LEU A 25 50.61 -0.76 4.88
N PRO A 26 50.96 0.48 5.28
CA PRO A 26 50.39 1.69 4.68
C PRO A 26 50.67 1.79 3.18
N ASN A 27 51.90 1.44 2.76
CA ASN A 27 52.31 1.46 1.36
C ASN A 27 51.52 0.43 0.54
N ARG A 28 51.34 -0.78 1.07
CA ARG A 28 50.56 -1.84 0.39
C ARG A 28 49.08 -1.50 0.24
N ILE A 29 48.49 -0.84 1.24
CA ILE A 29 47.11 -0.36 1.17
C ILE A 29 47.02 0.77 0.15
N SER A 30 47.93 1.75 0.20
CA SER A 30 47.96 2.88 -0.73
C SER A 30 48.10 2.42 -2.19
N GLU A 31 48.94 1.43 -2.47
CA GLU A 31 49.09 0.85 -3.81
C GLU A 31 47.80 0.16 -4.29
N LYS A 32 47.14 -0.63 -3.43
CA LYS A 32 45.86 -1.29 -3.74
C LYS A 32 44.72 -0.31 -3.97
N VAL A 33 44.71 0.82 -3.26
CA VAL A 33 43.70 1.88 -3.44
C VAL A 33 43.98 2.71 -4.69
N SER A 34 45.25 2.90 -5.04
CA SER A 34 45.67 3.68 -6.22
C SER A 34 45.50 2.90 -7.53
N GLN A 35 45.52 1.57 -7.48
CA GLN A 35 45.15 0.70 -8.60
C GLN A 35 43.62 0.59 -8.71
N ALA A 36 42.96 1.72 -8.99
CA ALA A 36 41.60 1.68 -9.51
C ALA A 36 41.64 0.96 -10.87
N PRO A 37 40.78 -0.04 -11.13
CA PRO A 37 40.70 -0.62 -12.46
C PRO A 37 40.32 0.51 -13.41
N THR A 38 41.22 0.88 -14.32
CA THR A 38 40.86 1.70 -15.48
C THR A 38 39.98 0.83 -16.37
N ALA A 39 38.72 0.70 -15.98
CA ALA A 39 37.68 0.16 -16.83
C ALA A 39 37.57 1.12 -18.00
N THR A 40 38.25 0.77 -19.09
CA THR A 40 38.06 1.39 -20.39
C THR A 40 36.63 1.07 -20.82
N HIS A 41 35.67 1.89 -20.40
CA HIS A 41 34.31 1.86 -20.91
C HIS A 41 34.27 2.45 -22.33
N ALA A 42 35.01 1.83 -23.26
CA ALA A 42 35.01 2.20 -24.68
C ALA A 42 33.84 1.57 -25.45
N ALA A 43 32.93 0.84 -24.78
CA ALA A 43 31.80 0.16 -25.42
C ALA A 43 30.42 0.75 -25.07
N PHE A 44 30.33 1.87 -24.34
CA PHE A 44 29.04 2.46 -23.93
C PHE A 44 28.56 3.59 -24.86
N ARG A 45 28.84 3.52 -26.16
CA ARG A 45 28.32 4.51 -27.13
C ARG A 45 27.16 3.97 -27.96
N TRP A 46 26.92 2.66 -27.95
CA TRP A 46 25.87 2.00 -28.75
C TRP A 46 24.78 1.36 -27.88
N ALA A 47 24.85 1.52 -26.55
CA ALA A 47 23.88 0.99 -25.60
C ALA A 47 22.69 1.92 -25.29
N LEU A 48 22.65 3.12 -25.88
CA LEU A 48 21.59 4.13 -25.62
C LEU A 48 20.38 4.05 -26.56
N LEU A 49 20.45 3.27 -27.65
CA LEU A 49 19.34 3.11 -28.61
C LEU A 49 18.23 2.15 -28.14
N PRO A 50 18.50 0.95 -27.58
CA PRO A 50 17.41 0.06 -27.16
C PRO A 50 16.71 0.54 -25.89
N ALA A 51 17.36 1.35 -25.06
CA ALA A 51 16.78 1.85 -23.82
C ALA A 51 15.53 2.71 -24.07
N PHE A 52 15.56 3.57 -25.09
CA PHE A 52 14.42 4.44 -25.44
C PHE A 52 13.23 3.65 -26.01
N VAL A 53 13.49 2.57 -26.75
CA VAL A 53 12.45 1.70 -27.31
C VAL A 53 11.76 0.92 -26.20
N VAL A 54 12.53 0.38 -25.25
CA VAL A 54 11.98 -0.35 -24.10
C VAL A 54 11.18 0.59 -23.19
N THR A 55 11.67 1.79 -22.89
CA THR A 55 10.92 2.76 -22.09
C THR A 55 9.68 3.28 -22.81
N ALA A 56 9.74 3.50 -24.13
CA ALA A 56 8.58 3.88 -24.93
C ALA A 56 7.51 2.76 -24.99
N LEU A 57 7.92 1.49 -25.12
CA LEU A 57 6.98 0.36 -25.08
C LEU A 57 6.34 0.20 -23.69
N VAL A 58 7.13 0.33 -22.62
CA VAL A 58 6.59 0.29 -21.25
C VAL A 58 5.63 1.47 -21.02
N CYS A 59 6.01 2.68 -21.45
CA CYS A 59 5.15 3.86 -21.37
C CYS A 59 3.86 3.67 -22.18
N LEU A 60 3.95 3.10 -23.40
CA LEU A 60 2.79 2.81 -24.24
C LEU A 60 1.86 1.76 -23.61
N VAL A 61 2.40 0.73 -22.96
CA VAL A 61 1.61 -0.24 -22.19
C VAL A 61 0.92 0.44 -21.00
N ILE A 62 1.64 1.27 -20.24
CA ILE A 62 1.08 2.02 -19.11
C ILE A 62 -0.04 2.93 -19.59
N LEU A 63 0.18 3.73 -20.63
CA LEU A 63 -0.84 4.63 -21.21
C LEU A 63 -2.05 3.86 -21.76
N ASN A 64 -1.85 2.68 -22.35
CA ASN A 64 -2.95 1.84 -22.82
C ASN A 64 -3.75 1.22 -21.66
N THR A 65 -3.10 0.94 -20.52
CA THR A 65 -3.77 0.36 -19.33
C THR A 65 -4.35 1.39 -18.37
N ALA A 66 -3.87 2.63 -18.38
CA ALA A 66 -4.30 3.71 -17.48
C ALA A 66 -5.72 4.20 -17.78
N ASN A 67 -6.23 3.95 -18.98
CA ASN A 67 -7.56 4.39 -19.43
C ASN A 67 -8.65 3.31 -19.28
N LYS A 68 -8.41 2.26 -18.49
CA LYS A 68 -9.45 1.27 -18.20
C LYS A 68 -10.49 1.92 -17.28
N PRO A 69 -11.78 1.99 -17.67
CA PRO A 69 -12.82 2.46 -16.78
C PRO A 69 -12.83 1.60 -15.52
N ASP A 70 -13.11 2.21 -14.36
CA ASP A 70 -13.15 1.54 -13.07
C ASP A 70 -14.11 0.35 -13.13
N ARG A 71 -13.54 -0.85 -13.29
CA ARG A 71 -14.28 -2.10 -13.49
C ARG A 71 -15.15 -2.44 -12.29
N SER A 72 -14.79 -1.93 -11.11
CA SER A 72 -15.57 -2.06 -9.87
C SER A 72 -16.92 -1.34 -9.98
N ALA A 73 -16.97 -0.14 -10.55
CA ALA A 73 -18.21 0.60 -10.74
C ALA A 73 -19.13 -0.08 -11.77
N ASP A 74 -18.54 -0.62 -12.84
CA ASP A 74 -19.27 -1.35 -13.89
C ASP A 74 -19.85 -2.68 -13.36
N LEU A 75 -19.09 -3.39 -12.50
CA LEU A 75 -19.56 -4.60 -11.82
C LEU A 75 -20.72 -4.31 -10.86
N LEU A 76 -20.66 -3.23 -10.09
CA LEU A 76 -21.74 -2.80 -9.20
C LEU A 76 -22.98 -2.34 -9.98
N ALA A 77 -22.80 -1.64 -11.09
CA ALA A 77 -23.91 -1.22 -11.97
C ALA A 77 -24.57 -2.40 -12.70
N SER A 78 -23.85 -3.50 -12.87
CA SER A 78 -24.37 -4.73 -13.47
C SER A 78 -25.15 -5.63 -12.50
N LEU A 79 -25.13 -5.34 -11.19
CA LEU A 79 -25.92 -6.10 -10.22
C LEU A 79 -27.41 -5.82 -10.41
N THR A 80 -28.19 -6.88 -10.45
CA THR A 80 -29.65 -6.82 -10.45
C THR A 80 -30.19 -6.70 -9.04
N ASN A 81 -31.42 -6.18 -8.91
CA ASN A 81 -32.10 -6.09 -7.61
C ASN A 81 -32.26 -7.47 -6.95
N GLU A 82 -32.50 -8.52 -7.74
CA GLU A 82 -32.60 -9.90 -7.25
C GLU A 82 -31.31 -10.36 -6.58
N GLU A 83 -30.14 -10.04 -7.17
CA GLU A 83 -28.84 -10.36 -6.58
C GLU A 83 -28.56 -9.54 -5.31
N ILE A 84 -29.00 -8.28 -5.25
CA ILE A 84 -28.89 -7.43 -4.06
C ILE A 84 -29.74 -8.00 -2.92
N PHE A 85 -30.99 -8.38 -3.19
CA PHE A 85 -31.87 -9.00 -2.19
C PHE A 85 -31.33 -10.35 -1.73
N PHE A 86 -30.85 -11.18 -2.65
CA PHE A 86 -30.22 -12.46 -2.31
C PHE A 86 -28.99 -12.28 -1.41
N TYR A 87 -28.15 -11.28 -1.69
CA TYR A 87 -27.00 -10.95 -0.86
C TYR A 87 -27.43 -10.47 0.53
N LEU A 88 -28.39 -9.56 0.63
CA LEU A 88 -28.89 -9.05 1.91
C LEU A 88 -29.61 -10.12 2.74
N GLU A 89 -30.30 -11.06 2.10
CA GLU A 89 -31.00 -12.15 2.78
C GLU A 89 -30.04 -13.22 3.31
N ASN A 90 -28.99 -13.54 2.55
CA ASN A 90 -28.02 -14.58 2.93
C ASN A 90 -26.81 -14.04 3.71
N THR A 91 -26.65 -12.72 3.81
CA THR A 91 -25.61 -12.11 4.62
C THR A 91 -26.21 -11.68 5.94
N GLU A 92 -25.85 -12.39 7.02
CA GLU A 92 -26.16 -11.96 8.38
C GLU A 92 -25.32 -10.73 8.74
N ILE A 93 -25.76 -9.54 8.33
CA ILE A 93 -25.17 -8.27 8.75
C ILE A 93 -25.82 -7.87 10.08
N SER A 94 -25.03 -7.74 11.13
CA SER A 94 -25.54 -7.25 12.41
C SER A 94 -25.66 -5.71 12.42
N GLU A 95 -26.63 -5.17 13.16
CA GLU A 95 -26.81 -3.72 13.31
C GLU A 95 -25.53 -3.02 13.84
N TYR A 96 -24.78 -3.72 14.69
CA TYR A 96 -23.49 -3.27 15.19
C TYR A 96 -22.42 -3.15 14.09
N GLU A 97 -22.41 -4.04 13.10
CA GLU A 97 -21.49 -3.99 11.96
C GLU A 97 -21.85 -2.87 10.99
N ILE A 98 -23.15 -2.62 10.77
CA ILE A 98 -23.63 -1.46 9.99
C ILE A 98 -23.20 -0.17 10.68
N ALA A 99 -23.39 -0.08 11.99
CA ALA A 99 -23.00 1.08 12.77
C ALA A 99 -21.48 1.32 12.71
N ALA A 100 -20.68 0.26 12.82
CA ALA A 100 -19.22 0.33 12.78
C ALA A 100 -18.63 0.84 11.45
N LEU A 101 -19.38 0.74 10.35
CA LEU A 101 -19.01 1.27 9.03
C LEU A 101 -19.30 2.78 8.88
N SER A 102 -20.12 3.34 9.76
CA SER A 102 -20.46 4.77 9.73
C SER A 102 -19.39 5.64 10.38
N ALA A 103 -19.35 6.93 10.02
CA ALA A 103 -18.42 7.88 10.60
C ALA A 103 -18.61 8.08 12.12
N GLU A 104 -19.83 7.85 12.63
CA GLU A 104 -20.23 8.07 14.02
C GLU A 104 -21.10 6.88 14.52
N PRO A 105 -20.47 5.73 14.82
CA PRO A 105 -21.18 4.47 15.16
C PRO A 105 -22.11 4.60 16.37
N GLU A 106 -21.71 5.40 17.35
CA GLU A 106 -22.45 5.64 18.60
C GLU A 106 -23.69 6.53 18.39
N ALA A 107 -23.75 7.31 17.32
CA ALA A 107 -24.92 8.13 16.98
C ALA A 107 -26.04 7.28 16.38
N LEU A 108 -25.67 6.32 15.51
CA LEU A 108 -26.62 5.38 14.89
C LEU A 108 -27.25 4.44 15.93
N LEU A 109 -26.43 3.85 16.82
CA LEU A 109 -26.91 2.93 17.87
C LEU A 109 -27.78 3.60 18.95
N ARG A 110 -27.70 4.94 19.07
CA ARG A 110 -28.49 5.71 20.04
C ARG A 110 -29.89 6.06 19.53
N GLY A 111 -30.22 5.74 18.27
CA GLY A 111 -31.48 6.15 17.66
C GLY A 111 -31.60 7.68 17.60
N VAL A 112 -30.48 8.38 17.43
CA VAL A 112 -30.54 9.80 17.06
C VAL A 112 -31.19 9.86 15.70
N ASP A 113 -32.18 10.74 15.54
CA ASP A 113 -32.86 10.99 14.28
C ASP A 113 -31.81 11.55 13.30
N ILE A 114 -31.18 10.66 12.54
CA ILE A 114 -30.16 11.01 11.54
C ILE A 114 -30.78 11.97 10.53
N ILE A 115 -32.09 11.84 10.31
CA ILE A 115 -32.93 12.69 9.46
C ILE A 115 -32.80 14.16 9.85
N ASP A 116 -32.76 14.51 11.15
CA ASP A 116 -32.66 15.91 11.60
C ASP A 116 -31.25 16.51 11.41
N GLN A 117 -30.22 15.67 11.25
CA GLN A 117 -28.83 16.09 11.02
C GLN A 117 -28.42 16.01 9.55
N MET A 118 -29.23 15.40 8.69
CA MET A 118 -29.03 15.47 7.26
C MET A 118 -29.45 16.87 6.81
N ASP A 119 -28.49 17.64 6.28
CA ASP A 119 -28.74 18.93 5.63
C ASP A 119 -29.43 18.69 4.27
N LEU A 120 -30.66 18.17 4.34
CA LEU A 120 -31.55 18.03 3.19
C LEU A 120 -32.28 19.33 3.00
N ASP A 121 -32.36 19.79 1.76
CA ASP A 121 -33.25 20.89 1.46
C ASP A 121 -34.71 20.44 1.58
N GLU A 122 -35.59 21.42 1.79
CA GLU A 122 -37.01 21.16 2.05
C GLU A 122 -37.70 20.52 0.83
N ASP A 123 -37.16 20.75 -0.37
CA ASP A 123 -37.66 20.17 -1.62
C ASP A 123 -37.33 18.67 -1.72
N ASP A 124 -36.10 18.25 -1.41
CA ASP A 124 -35.70 16.83 -1.39
C ASP A 124 -36.45 16.07 -0.28
N PHE A 125 -36.62 16.69 0.89
CA PHE A 125 -37.39 16.10 1.98
C PHE A 125 -38.85 15.88 1.60
N ASN A 126 -39.49 16.87 0.96
CA ASN A 126 -40.88 16.76 0.52
C ASN A 126 -41.06 15.67 -0.55
N GLN A 127 -40.10 15.55 -1.47
CA GLN A 127 -40.13 14.52 -2.51
C GLN A 127 -39.98 13.10 -1.91
N LEU A 128 -39.17 12.96 -0.86
CA LEU A 128 -39.03 11.71 -0.12
C LEU A 128 -40.32 11.37 0.64
N MET A 129 -40.96 12.37 1.27
CA MET A 129 -42.23 12.20 1.99
C MET A 129 -43.36 11.78 1.05
N GLU A 130 -43.45 12.39 -0.14
CA GLU A 130 -44.43 12.02 -1.16
C GLU A 130 -44.26 10.57 -1.62
N HIS A 131 -43.01 10.08 -1.71
CA HIS A 131 -42.73 8.70 -2.08
C HIS A 131 -43.10 7.68 -0.98
N TYR A 132 -42.99 8.05 0.29
CA TYR A 132 -43.40 7.19 1.41
C TYR A 132 -44.91 7.22 1.67
N ASP A 133 -45.56 8.39 1.63
CA ASP A 133 -47.00 8.54 1.83
C ASP A 133 -47.80 7.83 0.72
N SER A 134 -47.29 7.88 -0.52
CA SER A 134 -47.90 7.14 -1.63
C SER A 134 -47.85 5.61 -1.50
N ASN A 135 -46.97 5.07 -0.63
CA ASN A 135 -46.83 3.64 -0.41
C ASN A 135 -47.70 3.10 0.75
N ASP A 136 -48.20 3.96 1.64
CA ASP A 136 -49.06 3.56 2.78
C ASP A 136 -50.57 3.67 2.50
N ILE A 137 -50.97 4.38 1.43
CA ILE A 137 -52.40 4.54 1.06
C ILE A 137 -52.92 3.38 0.18
N SER A 138 -52.04 2.46 -0.27
CA SER A 138 -52.42 1.36 -1.17
C SER A 138 -52.58 -0.01 -0.49
N GLN A 139 -52.49 -0.10 0.84
CA GLN A 139 -52.62 -1.38 1.57
C GLN A 139 -53.88 -1.53 2.45
N ASP A 140 -54.93 -0.75 2.21
CA ASP A 140 -56.24 -1.01 2.82
C ASP A 140 -57.41 -0.66 1.88
N ILE A 141 -57.59 -1.44 0.80
CA ILE A 141 -58.90 -1.84 0.20
C ILE A 141 -58.78 -3.26 -0.37
#